data_AF-A0A2K4G1B8-F1
#
_entry.id   AF-A0A2K4G1B8-F1
#
_cell.length_a   1.000
_cell.length_b   1.000
_cell.length_c   1.000
_cell.angle_alpha   90.00
_cell.angle_beta   90.00
_cell.angle_gamma   90.00
#
_symmetry.space_group_name_H-M   'P 1'
#
loop_
_entity.id
_entity.type
_entity.pdbx_description
1 polymer ?
#
loop_
_entity_poly.entity_id
_entity_poly.type
_entity_poly.pdbx_seq_one_letter_code
_entity_poly.pdbx_strand_id
1 'polypeptide(L)' 'MKAKQGDTCACPNCTCKLGEHSVVRHGKHYCCEGCAKHHEHGEACVMAGCQCAKGTHG' A
#
# COMPACT_ATOMS: atom_id res chain seq x y z
N MET A 1 -10.11 -22.75 5.06
CA MET A 1 -9.83 -21.46 5.73
C MET A 1 -10.08 -20.31 4.76
N LYS A 2 -11.09 -19.46 5.00
CA LYS A 2 -11.30 -18.25 4.20
C LYS A 2 -10.16 -17.29 4.55
N ALA A 3 -9.22 -17.09 3.63
CA ALA A 3 -8.14 -16.13 3.80
C ALA A 3 -8.78 -14.80 4.18
N LYS A 4 -8.47 -14.33 5.39
CA LYS A 4 -8.84 -13.00 5.86
C LYS A 4 -8.24 -12.04 4.85
N GLN A 5 -9.09 -11.53 3.95
CA GLN A 5 -8.73 -10.57 2.95
C GLN A 5 -8.08 -9.41 3.70
N GLY A 6 -6.78 -9.25 3.51
CA GLY A 6 -5.96 -8.44 4.40
C GLY A 6 -6.48 -7.02 4.39
N ASP A 7 -6.93 -6.53 5.54
CA ASP A 7 -7.27 -5.12 5.77
C ASP A 7 -6.01 -4.24 5.78
N THR A 8 -4.93 -4.66 5.13
CA THR A 8 -3.60 -4.06 5.20
C THR A 8 -2.99 -4.01 3.81
N CYS A 9 -2.31 -2.90 3.53
CA CYS A 9 -1.68 -2.64 2.26
C CYS A 9 -0.71 -3.76 1.88
N ALA A 10 -0.73 -4.18 0.61
CA ALA A 10 0.18 -5.19 0.09
C ALA A 10 1.63 -4.69 -0.07
N CYS A 11 1.89 -3.40 0.16
CA CYS A 11 3.24 -2.84 0.12
C CYS A 11 4.04 -3.33 1.35
N PRO A 12 5.25 -3.89 1.16
CA PRO A 12 6.01 -4.54 2.24
C PRO A 12 6.44 -3.58 3.36
N ASN A 13 6.70 -2.32 3.01
CA ASN A 13 7.08 -1.29 3.98
C ASN A 13 5.88 -0.47 4.51
N CYS A 14 4.65 -0.92 4.23
CA CYS A 14 3.44 -0.19 4.54
C CYS A 14 2.57 -0.96 5.54
N THR A 15 2.31 -0.36 6.69
CA THR A 15 1.42 -0.91 7.72
C THR A 15 0.02 -0.30 7.68
N CYS A 16 -0.28 0.51 6.66
CA CYS A 16 -1.58 1.16 6.53
C CYS A 16 -2.71 0.16 6.39
N LYS A 17 -3.78 0.42 7.14
CA LYS A 17 -5.02 -0.32 7.00
C LYS A 17 -5.76 0.11 5.74
N LEU A 18 -6.27 -0.87 5.01
CA LEU A 18 -7.13 -0.70 3.86
C LEU A 18 -8.55 -0.46 4.36
N GLY A 19 -9.12 0.67 3.98
CA GLY A 19 -10.52 0.99 4.17
C GLY A 19 -11.30 0.87 2.86
N GLU A 20 -12.43 1.57 2.80
CA GLU A 20 -13.32 1.60 1.63
C GLU A 20 -12.63 2.11 0.34
N HIS A 21 -11.59 2.95 0.49
CA HIS A 21 -10.85 3.52 -0.64
C HIS A 21 -9.60 2.73 -1.03
N SER A 22 -9.55 1.42 -0.74
CA SER A 22 -8.43 0.58 -1.17
C SER A 22 -8.37 0.47 -2.70
N VAL A 23 -7.17 0.56 -3.25
CA VAL A 23 -6.89 0.40 -4.68
C VAL A 23 -6.50 -1.03 -4.95
N VAL A 24 -7.15 -1.71 -5.91
CA VAL A 24 -6.79 -3.08 -6.29
C VAL A 24 -5.99 -3.06 -7.59
N ARG A 25 -4.78 -3.62 -7.57
CA ARG A 25 -3.91 -3.73 -8.74
C ARG A 25 -3.26 -5.11 -8.77
N HIS A 26 -3.29 -5.78 -9.93
CA HIS A 26 -2.76 -7.14 -10.09
C HIS A 26 -3.26 -8.15 -9.02
N GLY A 27 -4.50 -8.00 -8.55
CA GLY A 27 -5.08 -8.85 -7.50
C GLY A 27 -4.56 -8.58 -6.07
N LYS A 28 -3.77 -7.53 -5.86
CA LYS A 28 -3.31 -7.05 -4.55
C LYS A 28 -4.04 -5.76 -4.19
N HIS A 29 -4.34 -5.57 -2.90
CA HIS A 29 -4.96 -4.35 -2.39
C HIS A 29 -3.92 -3.39 -1.80
N TYR A 30 -4.08 -2.11 -2.08
CA TYR A 30 -3.16 -1.03 -1.70
C TYR A 30 -3.92 0.13 -1.09
N CYS A 31 -3.29 0.86 -0.16
CA CYS A 31 -3.96 1.98 0.52
C CYS A 31 -4.07 3.24 -0.36
N CYS A 32 -3.25 3.32 -1.41
CA CYS A 32 -3.25 4.42 -2.38
C CYS A 32 -2.61 3.99 -3.70
N GLU A 33 -2.75 4.82 -4.73
CA GLU A 33 -2.13 4.58 -6.04
C GLU A 33 -0.60 4.50 -5.94
N GLY A 34 0.06 5.32 -5.13
CA GLY A 34 1.51 5.28 -4.98
C GLY A 34 2.03 3.93 -4.48
N CYS A 35 1.35 3.32 -3.51
CA CYS A 35 1.66 1.95 -3.10
C CYS A 35 1.39 0.93 -4.21
N ALA A 36 0.30 1.10 -4.98
CA ALA A 36 -0.03 0.23 -6.11
C ALA A 36 0.98 0.38 -7.28
N LYS A 37 1.62 1.54 -7.39
CA LYS A 37 2.68 1.88 -8.34
C LYS A 37 4.09 1.65 -7.79
N HIS A 38 4.20 1.04 -6.61
CA HIS A 38 5.47 0.76 -5.95
C HIS A 38 6.36 2.00 -5.79
N HIS A 39 5.76 3.17 -5.63
CA HIS A 39 6.48 4.44 -5.53
C HIS A 39 7.47 4.64 -6.69
N GLU A 40 7.05 4.31 -7.92
CA GLU A 40 7.86 4.40 -9.15
C GLU A 40 8.51 5.78 -9.34
N HIS A 41 7.82 6.85 -8.95
CA HIS A 41 8.29 8.22 -9.04
C HIS A 41 8.75 8.80 -7.68
N GLY A 42 8.87 7.97 -6.64
CA GLY A 42 9.20 8.40 -5.28
C GLY A 42 8.05 9.12 -4.56
N GLU A 43 6.81 8.97 -5.04
CA GLU A 43 5.63 9.56 -4.41
C GLU A 43 5.42 9.03 -2.99
N ALA A 44 5.09 9.90 -2.05
CA ALA A 44 4.78 9.47 -0.69
C ALA A 44 3.44 8.72 -0.64
N CYS A 45 3.26 7.90 0.39
CA CYS A 45 1.95 7.32 0.67
C CYS A 45 0.95 8.43 1.03
N VAL A 46 -0.31 8.29 0.62
CA VAL A 46 -1.38 9.24 0.98
C VAL A 46 -1.64 9.27 2.50
N MET A 47 -1.30 8.18 3.18
CA MET A 47 -1.48 8.07 4.62
C MET A 47 -0.43 8.89 5.34
N ALA A 48 -0.89 9.90 6.08
CA ALA A 48 -0.04 10.73 6.92
C ALA A 48 0.81 9.88 7.87
N GLY A 49 2.13 10.12 7.87
CA GLY A 49 3.10 9.39 8.70
C GLY A 49 3.56 8.05 8.12
N CYS A 50 3.00 7.57 7.00
CA CYS A 50 3.49 6.38 6.35
C CYS A 50 4.72 6.70 5.47
N GLN A 51 5.85 6.08 5.81
CA GLN A 51 7.13 6.27 5.10
C GLN A 51 7.49 5.08 4.21
N CYS A 52 6.51 4.30 3.76
CA CYS A 52 6.76 3.11 2.94
C CYS A 52 7.54 3.42 1.65
N ALA A 53 7.32 4.60 1.06
CA ALA A 53 8.05 5.11 -0.10
C ALA A 53 9.56 5.25 0.13
N LYS A 54 9.98 5.51 1.37
CA LYS A 54 11.40 5.60 1.74
C LYS A 54 12.06 4.23 1.85
N GLY A 55 11.30 3.19 2.22
CA GLY A 55 11.83 1.84 2.40
C GLY A 55 11.93 1.01 1.12
N THR A 56 11.33 1.46 0.01
CA THR A 56 11.28 0.70 -1.26
C THR A 56 12.47 0.93 -2.19
N HIS A 57 13.26 1.99 -1.97
CA HIS A 57 14.46 2.33 -2.78
C HIS A 57 15.78 2.10 -2.00
N GLY A 58 15.76 1.27 -0.96
CA GLY A 58 16.92 0.96 -0.12
C GLY A 58 17.74 -0.21 -0.65
#